data_AF-A0AAN7HNT1-F1
#
_entry.id   AF-A0AAN7HNT1-F1
#
_cell.length_a   1.000
_cell.length_b   1.000
_cell.length_c   1.000
_cell.angle_alpha   90.00
_cell.angle_beta   90.00
_cell.angle_gamma   90.00
#
_symmetry.space_group_name_H-M   'P 1'
#
loop_
_entity.id
_entity.type
_entity.pdbx_description
1 polymer ?
#
loop_
_entity_poly.entity_id
_entity_poly.type
_entity_poly.pdbx_seq_one_letter_code
_entity_poly.pdbx_strand_id
1 'polypeptide(L)'
;MPPNDRAEKQAAAQQAVDILHEIATILNCHLDRRTLSICISMIENGISPEALANVIKELRKQGQQAQLDSATATAAAATRRR
;
A
#
# COMPACT_ATOMS: atom_id res chain seq x y z
N MET A 1 26.24 14.94 -14.23
CA MET A 1 26.13 13.51 -13.87
C MET A 1 26.28 12.72 -15.15
N PRO A 2 27.36 11.93 -15.32
CA PRO A 2 27.51 11.04 -16.46
C PRO A 2 26.34 10.04 -16.54
N PRO A 3 26.00 9.54 -17.74
CA PRO A 3 24.84 8.66 -17.94
C PRO A 3 24.91 7.34 -17.16
N ASN A 4 26.11 6.86 -16.83
CA ASN A 4 26.31 5.62 -16.09
C ASN A 4 25.76 5.68 -14.65
N ASP A 5 25.94 6.81 -13.96
CA ASP A 5 25.51 6.99 -12.57
C ASP A 5 23.98 6.94 -12.41
N ARG A 6 23.22 7.34 -13.44
CA ARG A 6 21.75 7.32 -13.38
C ARG A 6 21.22 5.89 -13.45
N ALA A 7 21.81 5.05 -14.28
CA ALA A 7 21.45 3.65 -14.40
C ALA A 7 21.77 2.87 -13.12
N GLU A 8 22.94 3.14 -12.52
CA GLU A 8 23.35 2.54 -11.24
C GLU A 8 22.41 2.93 -10.09
N LYS A 9 22.06 4.23 -9.98
CA LYS A 9 21.09 4.69 -8.99
C LYS A 9 19.71 4.07 -9.17
N GLN A 10 19.27 3.88 -10.41
CA GLN A 10 17.98 3.25 -10.69
C GLN A 10 17.99 1.77 -10.34
N ALA A 11 19.07 1.05 -10.61
CA ALA A 11 19.24 -0.34 -10.19
C ALA A 11 19.25 -0.46 -8.65
N ALA A 12 19.97 0.44 -7.96
CA ALA A 12 19.99 0.47 -6.50
C ALA A 12 18.61 0.76 -5.89
N ALA A 13 17.85 1.69 -6.46
CA ALA A 13 16.49 1.98 -6.02
C ALA A 13 15.56 0.76 -6.18
N GLN A 14 15.68 0.04 -7.30
CA GLN A 14 14.91 -1.18 -7.53
C GLN A 14 15.23 -2.25 -6.49
N GLN A 15 16.53 -2.48 -6.21
CA GLN A 15 16.97 -3.42 -5.18
C GLN A 15 16.48 -3.02 -3.78
N ALA A 16 16.50 -1.73 -3.46
CA ALA A 16 15.98 -1.24 -2.18
C ALA A 16 14.49 -1.56 -2.01
N VAL A 17 13.68 -1.35 -3.06
CA VAL A 17 12.24 -1.70 -3.05
C VAL A 17 12.05 -3.22 -2.89
N ASP A 18 12.88 -4.03 -3.53
CA ASP A 18 12.81 -5.49 -3.42
C ASP A 18 13.07 -5.97 -1.99
N ILE A 19 14.15 -5.48 -1.37
CA ILE A 19 14.52 -5.79 0.02
C ILE A 19 13.42 -5.32 0.98
N LEU A 20 12.93 -4.10 0.81
CA LEU A 20 11.88 -3.55 1.67
C LEU A 20 10.56 -4.33 1.55
N HIS A 21 10.23 -4.84 0.36
CA HIS A 21 9.06 -5.69 0.16
C HIS A 21 9.20 -7.06 0.83
N GLU A 22 10.39 -7.66 0.81
CA GLU A 22 10.66 -8.89 1.56
C GLU A 22 10.51 -8.67 3.07
N ILE A 23 11.06 -7.58 3.61
CA ILE A 23 10.89 -7.20 5.02
C ILE A 23 9.40 -7.01 5.35
N ALA A 24 8.66 -6.29 4.52
CA ALA A 24 7.22 -6.06 4.71
C ALA A 24 6.41 -7.37 4.68
N THR A 25 6.86 -8.35 3.88
CA THR A 25 6.25 -9.69 3.81
C THR A 25 6.52 -10.47 5.08
N ILE A 26 7.78 -10.49 5.56
CA ILE A 26 8.17 -11.17 6.81
C ILE A 26 7.39 -10.60 8.02
N LEU A 27 7.20 -9.29 8.05
CA LEU A 27 6.46 -8.60 9.11
C LEU A 27 4.93 -8.63 8.93
N ASN A 28 4.42 -9.30 7.90
CA ASN A 28 2.99 -9.36 7.57
C ASN A 28 2.33 -7.97 7.51
N CYS A 29 3.01 -6.97 6.94
CA CYS A 29 2.43 -5.62 6.77
C CYS A 29 1.31 -5.60 5.71
N HIS A 30 1.20 -6.65 4.90
CA HIS A 30 0.25 -6.78 3.79
C HIS A 30 0.32 -5.58 2.83
N LEU A 31 1.53 -5.12 2.50
CA LEU A 31 1.75 -4.05 1.52
C LEU A 31 2.25 -4.67 0.23
N ASP A 32 1.54 -4.41 -0.87
CA ASP A 32 2.00 -4.77 -2.20
C ASP A 32 3.12 -3.82 -2.67
N ARG A 33 3.92 -4.29 -3.63
CA ARG A 33 5.06 -3.51 -4.19
C ARG A 33 4.67 -2.09 -4.60
N ARG A 34 3.50 -1.91 -5.22
CA ARG A 34 3.07 -0.59 -5.69
C ARG A 34 2.77 0.33 -4.51
N THR A 35 2.01 -0.13 -3.52
CA THR A 35 1.73 0.67 -2.32
C THR A 35 3.01 0.98 -1.55
N LEU A 36 3.95 0.03 -1.46
CA LEU A 36 5.24 0.25 -0.81
C LEU A 36 6.06 1.32 -1.52
N SER A 37 6.14 1.32 -2.86
CA SER A 37 6.80 2.38 -3.63
C SER A 37 6.16 3.75 -3.39
N ILE A 38 4.83 3.84 -3.33
CA ILE A 38 4.13 5.09 -3.01
C ILE A 38 4.51 5.57 -1.61
N CYS A 39 4.54 4.67 -0.62
CA CYS A 39 4.93 5.01 0.74
C CYS A 39 6.36 5.55 0.82
N ILE A 40 7.30 4.93 0.09
CA ILE A 40 8.69 5.40 0.02
C ILE A 40 8.72 6.83 -0.55
N SER A 41 8.07 7.08 -1.68
CA SER A 41 8.04 8.42 -2.27
C SER A 41 7.39 9.45 -1.34
N MET A 42 6.35 9.07 -0.59
CA MET A 42 5.74 9.96 0.41
C MET A 42 6.71 10.30 1.55
N ILE A 43 7.44 9.31 2.06
CA ILE A 43 8.44 9.48 3.12
C ILE A 43 9.63 10.33 2.62
N GLU A 44 10.10 10.11 1.39
CA GLU A 44 11.15 10.91 0.75
C GLU A 44 10.73 12.39 0.57
N ASN A 45 9.43 12.66 0.42
CA ASN A 45 8.87 14.01 0.39
C ASN A 45 8.65 14.62 1.80
N GLY A 46 9.09 13.96 2.87
CA GLY A 46 9.05 14.46 4.24
C GLY A 46 7.79 14.09 5.04
N ILE A 47 6.97 13.16 4.55
CA ILE A 47 5.80 12.68 5.29
C ILE A 47 6.27 11.75 6.42
N SER A 48 5.77 11.98 7.64
CA SER A 48 6.08 11.14 8.79
C SER A 48 5.60 9.69 8.58
N PRO A 49 6.48 8.67 8.72
CA PRO A 49 6.10 7.27 8.57
C PRO A 49 4.98 6.84 9.54
N GLU A 50 4.96 7.38 10.75
CA GLU A 50 3.93 7.06 11.76
C GLU A 50 2.56 7.59 11.34
N ALA A 51 2.50 8.83 10.84
CA ALA A 51 1.26 9.42 10.33
C ALA A 51 0.75 8.64 9.12
N LEU A 52 1.65 8.27 8.20
CA LEU A 52 1.30 7.48 7.02
C LEU A 52 0.75 6.10 7.41
N ALA A 53 1.36 5.43 8.40
CA ALA A 53 0.87 4.16 8.90
C ALA A 53 -0.55 4.26 9.47
N ASN A 54 -0.86 5.33 10.20
CA ASN A 54 -2.20 5.58 10.72
C ASN A 54 -3.22 5.77 9.61
N VAL A 55 -2.87 6.54 8.57
CA VAL A 55 -3.73 6.73 7.38
C VAL A 55 -4.00 5.40 6.67
N ILE A 56 -2.97 4.58 6.45
CA ILE A 56 -3.13 3.26 5.79
C ILE A 56 -4.07 2.35 6.61
N LYS A 57 -3.91 2.31 7.94
CA LYS A 57 -4.78 1.52 8.82
C LYS A 57 -6.24 1.97 8.72
N GLU A 58 -6.47 3.28 8.76
CA GLU A 58 -7.82 3.85 8.71
C GLU A 58 -8.48 3.60 7.34
N LEU A 59 -7.76 3.81 6.23
CA LEU A 59 -8.28 3.53 4.88
C LEU A 59 -8.63 2.05 4.69
N ARG A 60 -7.82 1.12 5.23
CA ARG A 60 -8.12 -0.31 5.18
C ARG A 60 -9.39 -0.65 5.95
N LYS A 61 -9.56 -0.08 7.15
CA LYS A 61 -10.76 -0.26 7.97
C LYS A 61 -12.01 0.25 7.24
N GLN A 62 -11.94 1.45 6.66
CA GLN A 62 -13.06 2.03 5.90
C GLN A 62 -13.39 1.20 4.64
N GLY A 63 -12.38 0.73 3.91
CA GLY A 63 -12.57 -0.14 2.76
C GLY A 63 -13.24 -1.46 3.10
N GLN A 64 -12.85 -2.08 4.22
CA GLN A 64 -13.51 -3.30 4.73
C GLN A 64 -14.97 -3.02 5.12
N GLN A 65 -15.24 -1.93 5.84
CA GLN A 65 -16.60 -1.56 6.22
C GLN A 65 -17.49 -1.33 4.99
N ALA A 66 -17.01 -0.58 4.01
CA ALA A 66 -17.75 -0.32 2.77
C ALA A 66 -18.08 -1.61 2.00
N GLN A 67 -17.17 -2.59 2.00
CA GLN A 67 -17.42 -3.90 1.40
C GLN A 67 -18.51 -4.67 2.15
N LEU A 68 -18.48 -4.68 3.48
CA LEU A 68 -19.51 -5.31 4.32
C LEU A 68 -20.89 -4.67 4.09
N ASP A 69 -20.94 -3.34 4.06
CA ASP A 69 -22.17 -2.59 3.81
C ASP A 69 -22.74 -2.88 2.41
N SER A 70 -21.88 -2.98 1.39
CA SER A 70 -22.30 -3.37 0.05
C SER A 70 -22.80 -4.82 -0.04
N ALA A 71 -22.19 -5.75 0.72
CA ALA A 71 -22.57 -7.14 0.76
C ALA A 71 -23.93 -7.34 1.47
N THR A 72 -24.17 -6.61 2.56
CA THR A 72 -25.46 -6.64 3.26
C THR A 72 -26.58 -6.03 2.40
N ALA A 73 -26.31 -4.93 1.70
CA ALA A 73 -27.26 -4.31 0.78
C ALA A 73 -27.67 -5.25 -0.37
N THR A 74 -26.70 -5.95 -0.98
CA THR A 74 -26.97 -6.91 -2.06
C THR A 74 -27.74 -8.15 -1.56
N ALA A 75 -27.42 -8.65 -0.37
CA ALA A 75 -28.17 -9.76 0.25
C ALA A 75 -29.62 -9.36 0.59
N ALA A 76 -29.85 -8.17 1.13
CA ALA A 76 -31.19 -7.66 1.43
C ALA A 76 -32.04 -7.51 0.16
N ALA A 77 -31.44 -7.03 -0.94
CA ALA A 77 -32.12 -6.92 -2.24
C ALA A 77 -32.46 -8.29 -2.85
N ALA A 78 -31.62 -9.31 -2.65
CA ALA A 78 -31.87 -10.67 -3.11
C ALA A 78 -33.02 -11.34 -2.33
N THR A 79 -33.09 -11.15 -1.02
CA THR A 79 -34.18 -11.67 -0.18
C THR A 79 -35.53 -11.03 -0.51
N ARG A 80 -35.55 -9.73 -0.88
CA ARG A 80 -36.80 -9.03 -1.27
C ARG A 80 -37.38 -9.46 -2.62
N ARG A 81 -36.64 -10.23 -3.42
CA ARG A 81 -37.05 -10.75 -4.74
C ARG A 81 -37.47 -12.23 -4.71
N ARG A 82 -37.46 -12.87 -3.54
CA ARG A 82 -38.02 -14.22 -3.31
C ARG A 82 -39.37 -14.10 -2.61
#